data_AF-A0AAE1GI76-F1
#
_entry.id   AF-A0AAE1GI76-F1
#
_cell.length_a   1.000
_cell.length_b   1.000
_cell.length_c   1.000
_cell.angle_alpha   90.00
_cell.angle_beta   90.00
_cell.angle_gamma   90.00
#
_symmetry.space_group_name_H-M   'P 1'
#
loop_
_entity.id
_entity.type
_entity.pdbx_description
1 polymer ?
#
loop_
_entity_poly.entity_id
_entity_poly.type
_entity_poly.pdbx_seq_one_letter_code
_entity_poly.pdbx_strand_id
1 'polypeptide(L)'
;MDRLQFLRMSLSIQHDEDIASHLSAAYCASTTRQAQSNWKVFQQWLPADISDITEDVILRFLIYLDEVKKLSPHTIMNYRNALALPLQLSFGINMSHRSFSLLARSQFLRRPPPAKKVPTWSIDAALVTFSRPEFNPPEASTEKLFLKALFLTALATANRAS
;
A
#
# COMPACT_ATOMS: atom_id res chain seq x y z
N MET A 1 4.87 -13.53 -16.88
CA MET A 1 4.39 -14.41 -15.79
C MET A 1 3.81 -13.54 -14.68
N ASP A 2 2.62 -13.89 -14.19
CA ASP A 2 1.95 -13.22 -13.07
C ASP A 2 2.65 -13.54 -11.73
N ARG A 3 2.53 -12.68 -10.72
CA ARG A 3 3.14 -12.87 -9.39
C ARG A 3 2.57 -14.08 -8.70
N LEU A 4 1.26 -14.30 -8.78
CA LEU A 4 0.62 -15.43 -8.08
C LEU A 4 1.02 -16.76 -8.73
N GLN A 5 1.10 -16.78 -10.06
CA GLN A 5 1.66 -17.92 -10.81
C GLN A 5 3.11 -18.20 -10.39
N PHE A 6 3.96 -17.16 -10.34
CA PHE A 6 5.36 -17.30 -9.93
C PHE A 6 5.49 -17.80 -8.48
N LEU A 7 4.67 -17.27 -7.57
CA LEU A 7 4.67 -17.67 -6.16
C LEU A 7 4.24 -19.13 -6.01
N ARG A 8 3.18 -19.55 -6.71
CA ARG A 8 2.72 -20.93 -6.73
C ARG A 8 3.81 -21.87 -7.23
N MET A 9 4.44 -21.56 -8.38
CA MET A 9 5.57 -22.33 -8.90
C MET A 9 6.72 -22.46 -7.89
N SER A 10 7.02 -21.38 -7.16
CA SER A 10 8.10 -21.38 -6.16
C SER A 10 7.76 -22.21 -4.93
N LEU A 11 6.48 -22.20 -4.51
CA LEU A 11 6.00 -23.01 -3.39
C LEU A 11 5.91 -24.49 -3.76
N SER A 12 5.55 -24.84 -5.00
CA SER A 12 5.49 -26.22 -5.49
C SER A 12 6.87 -26.91 -5.55
N ILE A 13 7.97 -26.16 -5.40
CA ILE A 13 9.32 -26.73 -5.22
C ILE A 13 9.46 -27.37 -3.83
N GLN A 14 8.79 -26.81 -2.81
CA GLN A 14 8.94 -27.20 -1.41
C GLN A 14 7.73 -27.98 -0.86
N HIS A 15 6.57 -27.81 -1.49
CA HIS A 15 5.30 -28.37 -1.08
C HIS A 15 4.61 -29.05 -2.26
N ASP A 16 3.61 -29.89 -1.98
CA ASP A 16 2.73 -30.40 -3.03
C ASP A 16 1.89 -29.27 -3.64
N GLU A 17 1.34 -29.54 -4.82
CA GLU A 17 0.62 -28.57 -5.63
C GLU A 17 -0.66 -28.06 -4.96
N ASP A 18 -1.30 -28.88 -4.12
CA ASP A 18 -2.52 -28.49 -3.41
C ASP A 18 -2.20 -27.53 -2.27
N ILE A 19 -1.17 -27.83 -1.46
CA ILE A 19 -0.66 -26.91 -0.44
C ILE A 19 -0.18 -25.59 -1.08
N ALA A 20 0.59 -25.66 -2.17
CA ALA A 20 1.07 -24.48 -2.88
C ALA A 20 -0.07 -23.59 -3.39
N SER A 21 -1.15 -24.19 -3.90
CA SER A 21 -2.36 -23.50 -4.33
C SER A 21 -3.00 -22.73 -3.18
N HIS A 22 -3.26 -23.38 -2.04
CA HIS A 22 -3.85 -22.76 -0.86
C HIS A 22 -2.99 -21.63 -0.28
N LEU A 23 -1.67 -21.86 -0.15
CA LEU A 23 -0.74 -20.85 0.36
C LEU A 23 -0.67 -19.61 -0.55
N SER A 24 -0.69 -19.80 -1.86
CA SER A 24 -0.65 -18.69 -2.83
C SER A 24 -1.93 -17.84 -2.81
N ALA A 25 -3.06 -18.44 -2.41
CA ALA A 25 -4.38 -17.79 -2.35
C ALA A 25 -4.70 -17.15 -0.98
N ALA A 26 -3.76 -17.17 -0.03
CA ALA A 26 -4.00 -16.70 1.35
C ALA A 26 -4.33 -15.20 1.49
N TYR A 27 -4.12 -14.40 0.45
CA TYR A 27 -4.30 -12.94 0.49
C TYR A 27 -5.58 -12.49 -0.20
N CYS A 28 -6.24 -11.47 0.36
CA CYS A 28 -7.42 -10.87 -0.23
C CYS A 28 -7.15 -10.26 -1.62
N ALA A 29 -8.19 -10.19 -2.46
CA ALA A 29 -8.08 -9.76 -3.85
C ALA A 29 -7.51 -8.34 -4.03
N SER A 30 -7.73 -7.41 -3.09
CA SER A 30 -7.14 -6.07 -3.14
C SER A 30 -5.62 -6.12 -2.94
N THR A 31 -5.14 -6.83 -1.93
CA THR A 31 -3.71 -7.02 -1.66
C THR A 31 -3.01 -7.73 -2.82
N THR A 32 -3.64 -8.78 -3.37
CA THR A 32 -3.11 -9.50 -4.53
C THR A 32 -2.97 -8.59 -5.75
N ARG A 33 -3.99 -7.77 -6.04
CA ARG A 33 -3.91 -6.80 -7.15
C ARG A 33 -2.81 -5.76 -6.94
N GLN A 34 -2.67 -5.22 -5.74
CA GLN A 34 -1.62 -4.24 -5.44
C GLN A 34 -0.22 -4.88 -5.57
N ALA A 35 -0.03 -6.07 -5.01
CA ALA A 35 1.22 -6.80 -5.11
C ALA A 35 1.55 -7.16 -6.57
N GLN A 36 0.55 -7.53 -7.37
CA GLN A 36 0.71 -7.77 -8.80
C GLN A 36 1.12 -6.52 -9.57
N SER A 37 0.52 -5.37 -9.26
CA SER A 37 0.92 -4.09 -9.87
C SER A 37 2.39 -3.79 -9.58
N ASN A 38 2.82 -3.95 -8.33
CA ASN A 38 4.21 -3.75 -7.92
C ASN A 38 5.17 -4.72 -8.62
N TRP A 39 4.76 -5.99 -8.76
CA TRP A 39 5.52 -7.03 -9.46
C TRP A 39 5.74 -6.70 -10.94
N LYS A 40 4.70 -6.21 -11.65
CA LYS A 40 4.84 -5.81 -13.06
C LYS A 40 5.86 -4.69 -13.24
N VAL A 41 5.86 -3.69 -12.36
CA VAL A 41 6.83 -2.59 -12.42
C VAL A 41 8.25 -3.10 -12.19
N PHE A 42 8.44 -4.05 -11.27
CA PHE A 42 9.73 -4.70 -11.08
C PHE A 42 10.18 -5.44 -12.33
N GLN A 43 9.33 -6.29 -12.91
CA GLN A 43 9.63 -7.01 -14.16
C GLN A 43 9.97 -6.09 -15.33
N GLN A 44 9.26 -4.96 -15.47
CA GLN A 44 9.50 -3.97 -16.51
C GLN A 44 10.81 -3.20 -16.30
N TRP A 45 11.24 -3.06 -15.05
CA TRP A 45 12.47 -2.36 -14.71
C TRP A 45 13.71 -3.24 -14.88
N LEU A 46 13.59 -4.57 -14.77
CA LEU A 46 14.74 -5.48 -14.80
C LEU A 46 15.72 -5.14 -15.93
N PRO A 47 17.01 -4.95 -15.62
CA PRO A 47 18.02 -4.69 -16.64
C PRO A 47 18.08 -5.84 -17.66
N ALA A 48 18.42 -5.55 -18.91
CA ALA A 48 18.47 -6.58 -19.96
C ALA A 48 19.69 -7.52 -19.83
N ASP A 49 20.72 -7.09 -19.11
CA ASP A 49 22.03 -7.72 -18.97
C ASP A 49 22.18 -8.60 -17.71
N ILE A 50 21.14 -8.65 -16.87
CA ILE A 50 21.18 -9.47 -15.65
C ILE A 50 20.87 -10.94 -15.97
N SER A 51 21.80 -11.82 -15.57
CA SER A 51 21.62 -13.27 -15.63
C SER A 51 20.99 -13.85 -14.37
N ASP A 52 21.09 -13.15 -13.23
CA ASP A 52 20.56 -13.59 -11.94
C ASP A 52 20.02 -12.41 -11.12
N ILE A 53 19.07 -12.71 -10.23
CA ILE A 53 18.48 -11.74 -9.31
C ILE A 53 19.21 -11.84 -7.97
N THR A 54 19.99 -10.81 -7.64
CA THR A 54 20.76 -10.71 -6.39
C THR A 54 20.23 -9.61 -5.47
N GLU A 55 20.71 -9.57 -4.21
CA GLU A 55 20.39 -8.48 -3.27
C GLU A 55 20.67 -7.10 -3.89
N ASP A 56 21.80 -6.95 -4.59
CA ASP A 56 22.20 -5.70 -5.24
C ASP A 56 21.23 -5.27 -6.35
N VAL A 57 20.69 -6.21 -7.12
CA VAL A 57 19.67 -5.90 -8.15
C VAL A 57 18.43 -5.31 -7.48
N ILE A 58 18.01 -5.85 -6.35
CA ILE A 58 16.84 -5.34 -5.62
C ILE A 58 17.14 -3.98 -4.98
N LEU A 59 18.32 -3.79 -4.39
CA LEU A 59 18.72 -2.49 -3.85
C LEU A 59 18.74 -1.43 -4.95
N ARG A 60 19.27 -1.75 -6.14
CA ARG A 60 19.23 -0.87 -7.33
C ARG A 60 17.81 -0.54 -7.76
N PHE A 61 16.89 -1.52 -7.71
CA PHE A 61 15.48 -1.28 -7.99
C PHE A 61 14.87 -0.28 -7.01
N LEU A 62 15.11 -0.46 -5.71
CA LEU A 62 14.58 0.44 -4.68
C LEU A 62 15.16 1.85 -4.80
N ILE A 63 16.43 1.97 -5.21
CA ILE A 63 17.05 3.26 -5.56
C ILE A 63 16.37 3.89 -6.78
N TYR A 64 16.12 3.12 -7.85
CA TYR A 64 15.39 3.59 -9.03
C TYR A 64 14.00 4.14 -8.68
N LEU A 65 13.27 3.48 -7.78
CA LEU A 65 11.95 3.94 -7.33
C LEU A 65 12.01 5.31 -6.64
N ASP A 66 13.07 5.58 -5.88
CA ASP A 66 13.26 6.86 -5.21
C ASP A 66 13.84 7.93 -6.15
N GLU A 67 14.87 7.60 -6.92
CA GLU A 67 15.63 8.58 -7.69
C GLU A 67 15.04 8.87 -9.06
N VAL A 68 14.43 7.89 -9.72
CA VAL A 68 13.86 8.06 -11.06
C VAL A 68 12.35 8.23 -10.96
N LYS A 69 11.66 7.34 -10.26
CA LYS A 69 10.19 7.42 -10.11
C LYS A 69 9.74 8.41 -9.03
N LYS A 70 10.66 8.92 -8.21
CA LYS A 70 10.40 9.93 -7.16
C LYS A 70 9.28 9.52 -6.19
N LEU A 71 9.14 8.23 -5.92
CA LEU A 71 8.08 7.70 -5.05
C LEU A 71 8.32 8.08 -3.58
N SER A 72 7.25 8.05 -2.78
CA SER A 72 7.38 8.26 -1.33
C SER A 72 8.07 7.05 -0.66
N PRO A 73 8.78 7.24 0.47
CA PRO A 73 9.38 6.13 1.21
C PRO A 73 8.37 5.04 1.60
N HIS A 74 7.14 5.44 1.95
CA HIS A 74 6.06 4.50 2.25
C HIS A 74 5.67 3.67 1.02
N THR A 75 5.55 4.30 -0.15
CA THR A 75 5.27 3.60 -1.40
C THR A 75 6.38 2.59 -1.73
N ILE A 76 7.65 2.98 -1.59
CA ILE A 76 8.80 2.10 -1.83
C ILE A 76 8.77 0.90 -0.88
N MET A 77 8.38 1.09 0.39
CA MET A 77 8.19 -0.01 1.32
C MET A 77 7.13 -1.01 0.85
N ASN A 78 6.03 -0.54 0.24
CA ASN A 78 5.02 -1.43 -0.35
C ASN A 78 5.58 -2.25 -1.53
N TYR A 79 6.49 -1.70 -2.32
CA TYR A 79 7.20 -2.47 -3.34
C TYR A 79 8.06 -3.56 -2.71
N ARG A 80 8.92 -3.20 -1.72
CA ARG A 80 9.74 -4.18 -0.98
C ARG A 80 8.90 -5.32 -0.40
N ASN A 81 7.80 -5.00 0.27
CA ASN A 81 6.92 -5.99 0.89
C ASN A 81 6.24 -6.90 -0.15
N ALA A 82 5.80 -6.34 -1.29
CA ALA A 82 5.18 -7.13 -2.35
C ALA A 82 6.16 -8.14 -2.99
N LEU A 83 7.45 -7.78 -3.06
CA LEU A 83 8.51 -8.60 -3.64
C LEU A 83 9.15 -9.58 -2.64
N ALA A 84 9.04 -9.33 -1.34
CA ALA A 84 9.77 -10.07 -0.32
C ALA A 84 9.57 -11.58 -0.37
N LEU A 85 8.33 -12.05 -0.32
CA LEU A 85 8.05 -13.48 -0.29
C LEU A 85 8.46 -14.22 -1.58
N PRO A 86 8.06 -13.76 -2.79
CA PRO A 86 8.54 -14.37 -4.04
C PRO A 86 10.06 -14.46 -4.13
N LEU A 87 10.76 -13.37 -3.80
CA LEU A 87 12.22 -13.33 -3.95
C LEU A 87 12.95 -14.15 -2.88
N GLN A 88 12.39 -14.25 -1.68
CA GLN A 88 12.91 -15.12 -0.64
C GLN A 88 12.80 -16.60 -1.04
N LEU A 89 11.66 -17.02 -1.60
CA LEU A 89 11.43 -18.43 -1.95
C LEU A 89 12.26 -18.88 -3.15
N SER A 90 12.38 -18.05 -4.19
CA SER A 90 13.03 -18.46 -5.44
C SER A 90 14.52 -18.14 -5.49
N PHE A 91 14.96 -17.07 -4.83
CA PHE A 91 16.35 -16.58 -4.90
C PHE A 91 17.05 -16.52 -3.54
N GLY A 92 16.37 -16.90 -2.45
CA GLY A 92 16.95 -16.84 -1.09
C GLY A 92 17.19 -15.41 -0.59
N ILE A 93 16.65 -14.38 -1.24
CA ILE A 93 16.91 -12.98 -0.88
C ILE A 93 16.11 -12.60 0.37
N ASN A 94 16.82 -12.39 1.47
CA ASN A 94 16.21 -11.94 2.72
C ASN A 94 16.08 -10.41 2.75
N MET A 95 14.89 -9.90 2.44
CA MET A 95 14.60 -8.48 2.50
C MET A 95 14.75 -7.86 3.89
N SER A 96 14.84 -8.66 4.97
CA SER A 96 15.08 -8.18 6.34
C SER A 96 16.56 -7.90 6.64
N HIS A 97 17.46 -8.17 5.69
CA HIS A 97 18.88 -7.89 5.84
C HIS A 97 19.15 -6.39 6.07
N ARG A 98 20.25 -6.10 6.78
CA ARG A 98 20.57 -4.74 7.27
C ARG A 98 20.66 -3.71 6.15
N SER A 99 21.13 -4.12 4.96
CA SER A 99 21.24 -3.25 3.77
C SER A 99 19.91 -2.58 3.41
N PHE A 100 18.81 -3.35 3.41
CA PHE A 100 17.49 -2.82 3.07
C PHE A 100 16.99 -1.79 4.10
N SER A 101 17.25 -2.04 5.39
CA SER A 101 16.89 -1.10 6.46
C SER A 101 17.73 0.18 6.39
N LEU A 102 19.02 0.09 6.06
CA LEU A 102 19.87 1.27 5.88
C LEU A 102 19.44 2.10 4.67
N LEU A 103 19.10 1.45 3.55
CA LEU A 103 18.57 2.12 2.37
C LEU A 103 17.23 2.80 2.67
N ALA A 104 16.28 2.11 3.29
CA ALA A 104 15.00 2.71 3.66
C ALA A 104 15.18 3.93 4.58
N ARG A 105 16.13 3.85 5.52
CA ARG A 105 16.48 4.97 6.40
C ARG A 105 17.08 6.14 5.61
N SER A 106 18.00 5.90 4.68
CA SER A 106 18.61 6.97 3.89
C SER A 106 17.57 7.68 3.01
N GLN A 107 16.65 6.92 2.39
CA GLN A 107 15.55 7.45 1.60
C GLN A 107 14.59 8.30 2.45
N PHE A 108 14.25 7.83 3.65
CA PHE A 108 13.41 8.59 4.59
C PHE A 108 14.06 9.90 5.04
N LEU A 109 15.35 9.88 5.37
CA LEU A 109 16.09 11.09 5.79
C LEU A 109 16.21 12.10 4.65
N ARG A 110 16.37 11.62 3.40
CA ARG A 110 16.44 12.47 2.21
C ARG A 110 15.10 13.14 1.89
N ARG A 111 13.98 12.45 2.14
CA ARG A 111 12.63 12.96 1.87
C ARG A 111 11.67 12.56 2.99
N PRO A 112 11.70 13.27 4.13
CA PRO A 112 10.78 13.00 5.22
C PRO A 112 9.33 13.25 4.74
N PRO A 113 8.36 12.40 5.13
CA PRO A 113 6.96 12.65 4.82
C PRO A 113 6.53 14.01 5.36
N PRO A 114 5.75 14.79 4.59
CA PRO A 114 5.19 16.02 5.11
C PRO A 114 4.34 15.72 6.34
N ALA A 115 4.46 16.54 7.38
CA ALA A 115 3.58 16.45 8.53
C ALA A 115 2.13 16.54 8.05
N LYS A 116 1.29 15.57 8.45
CA LYS A 116 -0.14 15.62 8.14
C LYS A 116 -0.72 16.88 8.78
N LYS A 117 -1.14 17.83 7.95
CA LYS A 117 -1.99 18.93 8.38
C LYS A 117 -3.36 18.33 8.66
N VAL A 118 -3.59 17.93 9.91
CA VAL A 118 -4.93 17.53 10.35
C VAL A 118 -5.73 18.83 10.42
N PRO A 119 -6.83 18.97 9.66
CA PRO A 119 -7.66 20.14 9.79
C PRO A 119 -8.14 20.23 11.23
N THR A 120 -7.89 21.37 11.86
CA THR A 120 -8.39 21.66 13.20
C THR A 120 -9.89 21.87 13.08
N TRP A 121 -10.68 20.81 13.24
CA TRP A 121 -12.12 20.90 13.30
C TRP A 121 -12.59 20.56 14.71
N SER A 122 -13.67 21.19 15.13
CA SER A 122 -14.31 20.96 16.43
C SER A 122 -15.67 20.31 16.20
N ILE A 123 -15.91 19.21 16.92
CA ILE A 123 -17.22 18.55 16.92
C ILE A 123 -18.29 19.54 17.40
N ASP A 124 -18.00 20.33 18.43
CA ASP A 124 -18.93 21.33 18.96
C ASP A 124 -19.28 22.38 17.90
N ALA A 125 -18.29 22.87 17.16
CA ALA A 125 -18.52 23.82 16.08
C ALA A 125 -19.40 23.23 14.95
N ALA A 126 -19.20 21.96 14.61
CA ALA A 126 -20.02 21.25 13.63
C ALA A 126 -21.46 21.08 14.12
N LEU A 127 -21.65 20.66 15.38
CA LEU A 127 -22.99 20.48 15.98
C LEU A 127 -23.73 21.80 16.10
N VAL A 128 -23.06 22.87 16.53
CA VAL A 128 -23.62 24.24 16.57
C VAL A 128 -24.07 24.68 15.17
N THR A 129 -23.29 24.36 14.14
CA THR A 129 -23.65 24.66 12.75
C THR A 129 -24.93 23.90 12.35
N PHE A 130 -25.04 22.61 12.69
CA PHE A 130 -26.24 21.80 12.40
C PHE A 130 -27.47 22.15 13.25
N SER A 131 -27.32 22.93 14.31
CA SER A 131 -28.43 23.49 15.09
C SER A 131 -29.06 24.74 14.44
N ARG A 132 -28.44 25.31 13.40
CA ARG A 132 -28.98 26.49 12.71
C ARG A 132 -30.23 26.14 11.89
N PRO A 133 -31.17 27.10 11.69
CA PRO A 133 -32.41 26.85 10.94
C PRO A 133 -32.16 26.31 9.52
N GLU A 134 -31.10 26.75 8.87
CA GLU A 134 -30.70 26.30 7.53
C GLU A 134 -30.42 24.78 7.41
N PHE A 135 -30.20 24.07 8.53
CA PHE A 135 -30.00 22.62 8.60
C PHE A 135 -31.15 21.88 9.32
N ASN A 136 -32.27 22.57 9.59
CA ASN A 136 -33.45 21.99 10.22
C ASN A 136 -34.72 22.31 9.42
N PRO A 137 -35.72 21.40 9.40
CA PRO A 137 -37.01 21.70 8.80
C PRO A 137 -37.72 22.86 9.53
N PRO A 138 -38.54 23.67 8.84
CA PRO A 138 -38.90 23.58 7.43
C PRO A 138 -37.93 24.31 6.47
N GLU A 139 -36.93 25.01 7.00
CA GLU A 139 -36.09 25.95 6.23
C GLU A 139 -34.95 25.27 5.46
N ALA A 140 -34.54 24.08 5.90
CA ALA A 140 -33.45 23.34 5.26
C ALA A 140 -33.84 22.74 3.91
N SER A 141 -32.95 22.88 2.93
CA SER A 141 -33.02 22.13 1.68
C SER A 141 -32.76 20.63 1.92
N THR A 142 -33.25 19.78 1.02
CA THR A 142 -32.99 18.33 1.02
C THR A 142 -31.48 18.03 1.07
N GLU A 143 -30.67 18.81 0.36
CA GLU A 143 -29.21 18.68 0.36
C GLU A 143 -28.61 18.92 1.76
N LYS A 144 -29.01 20.00 2.45
CA LYS A 144 -28.51 20.32 3.79
C LYS A 144 -28.94 19.27 4.83
N LEU A 145 -30.15 18.75 4.72
CA LEU A 145 -30.63 17.65 5.56
C LEU A 145 -29.83 16.37 5.31
N PHE A 146 -29.53 16.05 4.05
CA PHE A 146 -28.70 14.91 3.68
C PHE A 146 -27.27 15.03 4.23
N LEU A 147 -26.61 16.20 4.07
CA LEU A 147 -25.26 16.43 4.58
C LEU A 147 -25.20 16.32 6.11
N LYS A 148 -26.20 16.86 6.82
CA LYS A 148 -26.32 16.72 8.28
C LYS A 148 -26.49 15.25 8.68
N ALA A 149 -27.40 14.52 8.03
CA ALA A 149 -27.62 13.11 8.32
C ALA A 149 -26.36 12.27 8.04
N LEU A 150 -25.70 12.51 6.91
CA LEU A 150 -24.45 11.84 6.53
C LEU A 150 -23.35 12.09 7.56
N PHE A 151 -23.14 13.35 7.96
CA PHE A 151 -22.14 13.70 8.96
C PHE A 151 -22.42 13.03 10.32
N LEU A 152 -23.65 13.14 10.83
CA LEU A 152 -24.03 12.56 12.11
C LEU A 152 -23.94 11.03 12.11
N THR A 153 -24.29 10.40 10.98
CA THR A 153 -24.15 8.94 10.82
C THR A 153 -22.68 8.53 10.79
N ALA A 154 -21.84 9.24 10.03
CA ALA A 154 -20.41 8.97 10.00
C ALA A 154 -19.75 9.18 11.37
N LEU A 155 -20.16 10.23 12.09
CA LEU A 155 -19.70 10.52 13.45
C LEU A 155 -20.10 9.43 14.45
N ALA A 156 -21.37 9.02 14.44
CA ALA A 156 -21.91 8.03 15.37
C ALA A 156 -21.38 6.62 15.11
N THR A 157 -21.17 6.26 13.85
CA THR A 157 -20.70 4.92 13.47
C THR A 157 -19.18 4.79 13.49
N ALA A 158 -18.45 5.91 13.56
CA ALA A 158 -16.99 5.96 13.37
C ALA A 158 -16.51 5.20 12.11
N ASN A 159 -17.40 5.02 11.13
CA ASN A 159 -17.12 4.24 9.93
C ASN A 159 -16.06 4.95 9.09
N ARG A 160 -15.06 4.19 8.66
CA ARG A 160 -14.10 4.67 7.67
C ARG A 160 -14.81 4.78 6.33
N ALA A 161 -14.52 5.84 5.59
CA ALA A 161 -14.87 5.89 4.18
C ALA A 161 -14.20 4.68 3.49
N SER A 162 -15.03 3.79 2.93
CA SER A 162 -14.59 2.59 2.20
C SER A 162 -14.39 2.88 0.73
#